data_AF-A0A496W976-F1
#
_entry.id   AF-A0A496W976-F1
#
_cell.length_a   1.000
_cell.length_b   1.000
_cell.length_c   1.000
_cell.angle_alpha   90.00
_cell.angle_beta   90.00
_cell.angle_gamma   90.00
#
_symmetry.space_group_name_H-M   'P 1'
#
loop_
_entity.id
_entity.type
_entity.pdbx_description
1 polymer ?
#
loop_
_entity_poly.entity_id
_entity_poly.type
_entity_poly.pdbx_seq_one_letter_code
_entity_poly.pdbx_strand_id
1 'polypeptide(L)' 'MARSFKQLRDKMSPESQKRAEAKAQQMLAQMPLSELQRARALSQEHKAETLLMKQASISKMERRTDI' A
#
# COMPACT_ATOMS: atom_id res chain seq x y z
N MET A 1 -10.85 13.42 -30.11
CA MET A 1 -10.69 12.02 -29.66
C MET A 1 -9.42 11.93 -28.83
N ALA A 2 -9.50 11.54 -27.55
CA ALA A 2 -8.30 11.33 -26.75
C ALA A 2 -7.45 10.20 -27.39
N ARG A 3 -6.15 10.45 -27.61
CA ARG A 3 -5.24 9.43 -28.13
C ARG A 3 -5.19 8.27 -27.13
N SER A 4 -5.19 7.03 -27.62
CA SER A 4 -5.23 5.88 -26.72
C SER A 4 -3.93 5.79 -25.91
N PHE A 5 -4.04 5.38 -24.65
CA PHE A 5 -2.87 5.22 -23.78
C PHE A 5 -1.81 4.29 -24.39
N LYS A 6 -2.25 3.29 -25.15
CA LYS A 6 -1.37 2.40 -25.91
C LYS A 6 -0.47 3.17 -26.89
N GLN A 7 -1.02 4.13 -27.64
CA GLN A 7 -0.23 4.97 -28.56
C GLN A 7 0.79 5.86 -27.83
N LEU A 8 0.54 6.24 -26.59
CA LEU A 8 1.50 6.97 -25.76
C LEU A 8 2.63 6.04 -25.28
N ARG A 9 2.29 4.83 -24.82
CA ARG A 9 3.26 3.83 -24.36
C ARG A 9 4.15 3.34 -25.50
N ASP A 10 3.58 3.09 -26.68
CA ASP A 10 4.30 2.66 -27.87
C ASP A 10 5.34 3.70 -28.35
N LYS A 11 5.14 4.99 -28.01
CA LYS A 11 6.09 6.08 -28.30
C LYS A 11 7.20 6.26 -27.24
N MET A 12 7.10 5.58 -26.10
CA MET A 12 8.13 5.67 -25.06
C MET A 12 9.35 4.82 -25.42
N SER A 13 10.54 5.26 -24.96
CA SER A 13 11.74 4.43 -25.09
C SER A 13 11.58 3.09 -24.37
N PRO A 14 12.22 2.01 -24.85
CA PRO A 14 12.15 0.69 -24.20
C PRO A 14 12.52 0.72 -22.72
N GLU A 15 13.51 1.54 -22.35
CA GLU A 15 13.91 1.74 -20.95
C GLU A 15 12.81 2.37 -20.10
N SER A 16 12.10 3.36 -20.64
CA SER A 16 10.99 4.01 -19.92
C SER A 16 9.79 3.07 -19.77
N GLN A 17 9.52 2.24 -20.78
CA GLN A 17 8.50 1.20 -20.69
C GLN A 17 8.82 0.17 -19.59
N LYS A 18 10.08 -0.32 -19.55
CA LYS A 18 10.56 -1.26 -18.51
C LYS A 18 10.49 -0.67 -17.11
N ARG A 19 10.92 0.58 -16.91
CA ARG A 19 10.82 1.27 -15.61
C ARG A 19 9.37 1.40 -15.13
N ALA A 20 8.47 1.79 -16.04
CA ALA A 20 7.06 1.93 -15.73
C ALA A 20 6.43 0.58 -15.35
N GLU A 21 6.79 -0.49 -16.05
CA GLU A 21 6.31 -1.85 -15.76
C GLU A 21 6.82 -2.38 -14.43
N ALA A 22 8.11 -2.21 -14.12
CA ALA A 22 8.67 -2.56 -12.81
C ALA A 22 7.95 -1.84 -11.66
N LYS A 23 7.67 -0.54 -11.82
CA LYS A 23 6.92 0.25 -10.84
C LYS A 23 5.47 -0.24 -10.70
N ALA A 24 4.81 -0.58 -11.81
CA ALA A 24 3.46 -1.12 -11.77
C ALA A 24 3.40 -2.47 -11.03
N GLN A 25 4.37 -3.36 -11.27
CA GLN A 25 4.46 -4.63 -10.53
C GLN A 25 4.69 -4.42 -9.04
N GLN A 26 5.54 -3.47 -8.65
CA GLN A 26 5.72 -3.09 -7.24
C GLN A 26 4.43 -2.56 -6.62
N MET A 27 3.69 -1.71 -7.32
CA MET A 27 2.40 -1.18 -6.84
C MET A 27 1.36 -2.28 -6.68
N LEU A 28 1.27 -3.22 -7.64
CA LEU A 28 0.36 -4.36 -7.56
C LEU A 28 0.71 -5.28 -6.38
N ALA A 29 2.00 -5.53 -6.14
CA ALA A 29 2.45 -6.30 -4.98
C ALA A 29 2.20 -5.57 -3.64
N GLN A 30 2.24 -4.24 -3.64
CA GLN A 30 1.97 -3.42 -2.45
C GLN A 30 0.48 -3.26 -2.15
N MET A 31 -0.41 -3.43 -3.13
CA MET A 31 -1.86 -3.25 -2.95
C MET A 31 -2.44 -4.23 -1.89
N PRO A 32 -2.20 -5.56 -1.96
CA PRO A 32 -2.61 -6.48 -0.89
C PRO A 32 -2.04 -6.13 0.49
N LEU A 33 -0.77 -5.72 0.53
CA LEU A 33 -0.11 -5.32 1.80
C LEU A 33 -0.77 -4.06 2.39
N SER A 34 -1.12 -3.08 1.56
CA SER A 34 -1.76 -1.84 2.00
C SER A 34 -3.17 -2.05 2.55
N GLU A 35 -3.93 -2.98 1.95
CA GLU A 35 -5.26 -3.36 2.44
C GLU A 35 -5.17 -4.07 3.79
N LEU A 36 -4.22 -4.99 3.95
CA LEU A 36 -3.93 -5.64 5.23
C LEU A 36 -3.47 -4.62 6.30
N GLN A 37 -2.61 -3.68 5.94
CA GLN A 37 -2.17 -2.61 6.84
C GLN A 37 -3.34 -1.72 7.27
N ARG A 38 -4.25 -1.39 6.34
CA ARG A 38 -5.47 -0.62 6.64
C ARG A 38 -6.40 -1.39 7.58
N ALA A 39 -6.65 -2.66 7.30
CA ALA A 39 -7.47 -3.52 8.17
C ALA A 39 -6.86 -3.63 9.57
N ARG A 40 -5.54 -3.77 9.68
CA ARG A 40 -4.82 -3.76 10.96
C ARG A 40 -4.95 -2.42 11.67
N ALA A 41 -4.80 -1.30 10.97
CA ALA A 41 -4.92 0.04 11.57
C ALA A 41 -6.32 0.26 12.17
N LEU A 42 -7.38 -0.09 11.43
CA LEU A 42 -8.76 -0.03 11.92
C LEU A 42 -8.98 -0.93 13.15
N SER A 43 -8.39 -2.13 13.14
CA SER A 43 -8.42 -3.03 14.29
C SER A 43 -7.72 -2.43 15.52
N GLN A 44 -6.56 -1.79 15.33
CA GLN A 44 -5.82 -1.15 16.41
C GLN A 44 -6.55 0.09 16.97
N GLU A 45 -7.21 0.88 16.12
CA GLU A 45 -8.05 2.01 16.53
C GLU A 45 -9.21 1.51 17.41
N HIS A 46 -9.91 0.46 17.00
CA HIS A 46 -10.99 -0.11 17.79
C HIS A 46 -10.52 -0.66 19.16
N LYS A 47 -9.35 -1.33 19.20
CA LYS A 47 -8.73 -1.78 20.46
C LYS A 47 -8.36 -0.58 21.36
N ALA A 48 -7.84 0.49 20.76
CA ALA A 48 -7.47 1.71 21.47
C ALA A 48 -8.68 2.39 22.12
N GLU A 49 -9.80 2.49 21.40
CA GLU A 49 -11.06 2.99 21.92
C GLU A 49 -11.57 2.15 23.09
N THR A 50 -11.58 0.82 22.92
CA THR A 50 -12.07 -0.12 23.95
C THR A 50 -11.24 -0.05 25.22
N LEU A 51 -9.92 0.15 25.09
CA LEU A 51 -8.98 0.19 26.22
C LEU A 51 -8.71 1.61 26.75
N LEU A 52 -9.36 2.64 26.18
CA LEU A 52 -9.10 4.06 26.48
C LEU A 52 -7.62 4.45 26.38
N MET A 53 -6.93 3.87 25.39
CA MET A 53 -5.51 4.08 25.14
C MET A 53 -5.29 4.71 23.77
N LYS A 54 -4.10 5.25 23.54
CA LYS A 54 -3.72 5.72 22.20
C LYS A 54 -3.42 4.53 21.28
N GLN A 55 -3.84 4.60 20.02
CA GLN A 55 -3.49 3.61 18.98
C GLN A 55 -1.98 3.36 18.88
N ALA A 56 -1.16 4.41 19.04
CA ALA A 56 0.30 4.28 19.06
C ALA A 56 0.82 3.39 20.21
N SER A 57 0.13 3.40 21.37
CA SER A 57 0.45 2.52 22.50
C SER A 57 0.13 1.06 22.16
N ILE A 58 -1.01 0.79 21.51
CA ILE A 58 -1.39 -0.54 21.02
C ILE A 58 -0.37 -1.05 19.99
N SER A 59 -0.02 -0.21 18.99
CA SER A 59 0.98 -0.54 17.98
C SER A 59 2.36 -0.88 18.59
N LYS A 60 2.79 -0.13 19.62
CA LYS A 60 4.03 -0.41 20.34
C LYS A 60 3.96 -1.72 21.13
N MET A 61 2.81 -2.07 21.71
CA MET A 61 2.62 -3.35 22.41
C MET A 61 2.62 -4.53 21.44
N GLU A 62 1.90 -4.43 20.31
CA GLU A 62 1.89 -5.49 19.29
C GLU A 62 3.28 -5.73 18.70
N ARG A 63 4.03 -4.66 18.35
CA ARG A 63 5.41 -4.77 17.84
C ARG A 63 6.41 -5.40 18.82
N ARG A 64 6.15 -5.34 20.14
CA ARG A 64 7.02 -5.94 21.17
C ARG A 64 6.70 -7.41 21.42
N THR A 65 5.55 -7.89 20.93
CA THR A 65 5.05 -9.25 21.16
C THR A 65 5.22 -10.13 19.92
N ASP A 66 5.89 -9.63 18.87
CA ASP A 66 6.05 -10.29 17.56
C ASP A 66 4.73 -10.80 16.95
N ILE A 67 3.63 -10.03 17.13
CA ILE A 67 2.33 -10.24 16.48
C ILE A 67 2.13 -9.27 15.31
#